data_AF-A0AA97C4A0-F1
#
_entry.id   AF-A0AA97C4A0-F1
#
_cell.length_a   1.000
_cell.length_b   1.000
_cell.length_c   1.000
_cell.angle_alpha   90.00
_cell.angle_beta   90.00
_cell.angle_gamma   90.00
#
_symmetry.space_group_name_H-M   'P 1'
#
loop_
_entity.id
_entity.type
_entity.pdbx_description
1 polymer ?
#
loop_
_entity_poly.entity_id
_entity_poly.type
_entity_poly.pdbx_seq_one_letter_code
_entity_poly.pdbx_strand_id
1 'polypeptide(L)'
;MELTPREKDKLLLFTAGLVAERRLARGLKLNYPEAVALISCAIMEGARDGKTVAQLMSEGRTLLTAEQVMEGVPEMIKDIQVECTFPDGTKLVSIHDPIV
;
A
#
# COMPACT_ATOMS: atom_id res chain seq x y z
N MET A 1 13.10 -21.95 3.83
CA MET A 1 12.38 -20.84 3.16
C MET A 1 13.27 -20.38 2.04
N GLU A 2 12.97 -20.85 0.84
CA GLU A 2 13.74 -20.60 -0.37
C GLU A 2 13.23 -19.30 -1.02
N LEU A 3 13.34 -18.18 -0.28
CA LEU A 3 12.79 -16.88 -0.69
C LEU A 3 13.51 -16.36 -1.93
N THR A 4 12.74 -16.10 -2.97
CA THR A 4 13.17 -15.40 -4.18
C THR A 4 13.54 -13.94 -3.86
N PRO A 5 14.36 -13.28 -4.70
CA PRO A 5 14.70 -11.86 -4.52
C PRO A 5 13.46 -10.97 -4.36
N ARG A 6 12.44 -11.23 -5.18
CA ARG A 6 11.17 -10.50 -5.16
C ARG A 6 10.41 -10.64 -3.84
N GLU A 7 10.41 -11.82 -3.24
CA GLU A 7 9.76 -12.03 -1.93
C GLU A 7 10.51 -11.29 -0.82
N LYS A 8 11.84 -11.21 -0.90
CA LYS A 8 12.65 -10.41 0.03
C LYS A 8 12.38 -8.91 -0.11
N ASP A 9 12.23 -8.40 -1.34
CA ASP A 9 11.87 -7.00 -1.57
C ASP A 9 10.50 -6.66 -0.98
N LYS A 10 9.53 -7.58 -1.07
CA LYS A 10 8.21 -7.41 -0.42
C LYS A 10 8.29 -7.36 1.11
N LEU A 11 9.24 -8.07 1.73
CA LEU A 11 9.47 -7.96 3.18
C LEU A 11 10.01 -6.58 3.57
N LEU A 12 10.84 -5.96 2.72
CA LEU A 12 11.30 -4.59 2.93
C LEU A 12 10.13 -3.61 2.85
N LEU A 13 9.26 -3.77 1.84
CA LEU A 13 8.04 -2.97 1.70
C LEU A 13 7.12 -3.13 2.93
N PHE A 14 6.91 -4.37 3.39
CA PHE A 14 6.13 -4.67 4.59
C PHE A 14 6.69 -3.97 5.83
N THR A 15 8.02 -4.02 6.01
CA THR A 15 8.69 -3.35 7.14
C THR A 15 8.49 -1.83 7.09
N ALA A 16 8.56 -1.21 5.91
CA ALA A 16 8.26 0.21 5.74
C ALA A 16 6.80 0.54 6.08
N GLY A 17 5.86 -0.33 5.66
CA GLY A 17 4.44 -0.21 6.01
C GLY A 17 4.19 -0.25 7.52
N LEU A 18 4.84 -1.16 8.25
CA LEU A 18 4.74 -1.22 9.71
C LEU A 18 5.25 0.05 10.40
N VAL A 19 6.32 0.65 9.87
CA VAL A 19 6.83 1.93 10.40
C VAL A 19 5.80 3.04 10.19
N ALA A 20 5.20 3.11 9.00
CA ALA A 20 4.17 4.08 8.65
C ALA A 20 2.91 3.90 9.51
N GLU A 21 2.41 2.67 9.65
CA GLU A 21 1.26 2.33 10.49
C GLU A 21 1.46 2.80 11.94
N ARG A 22 2.62 2.50 12.54
CA ARG A 22 2.95 2.93 13.90
C ARG A 22 3.06 4.44 14.03
N ARG A 23 3.52 5.15 13.00
CA ARG A 23 3.58 6.63 13.00
C ARG A 23 2.18 7.23 12.93
N LEU A 24 1.34 6.72 12.03
CA LEU A 24 -0.06 7.13 11.89
C LEU A 24 -0.85 6.90 13.19
N ALA A 25 -0.65 5.75 13.84
CA ALA A 25 -1.30 5.42 15.11
C ALA A 25 -0.92 6.38 16.26
N ARG A 26 0.21 7.09 16.16
CA ARG A 26 0.61 8.16 17.10
C ARG A 26 0.07 9.55 16.70
N GLY A 27 -0.72 9.63 15.64
CA GLY A 27 -1.26 10.89 15.12
C GLY A 27 -0.27 11.70 14.28
N LEU A 28 0.82 11.09 13.80
CA LEU A 28 1.73 11.77 12.87
C LEU A 28 1.15 11.75 11.46
N LYS A 29 1.24 12.90 10.77
CA LYS A 29 0.98 12.98 9.34
C LYS A 29 2.07 12.25 8.57
N LEU A 30 1.68 11.35 7.68
CA LEU A 30 2.61 10.55 6.90
C LEU A 30 3.25 11.34 5.77
N ASN A 31 4.52 11.06 5.49
CA ASN A 31 5.22 11.57 4.31
C ASN A 31 4.99 10.66 3.09
N TYR A 32 5.57 11.05 1.95
CA TYR A 32 5.45 10.32 0.68
C TYR A 32 5.76 8.81 0.78
N PRO A 33 6.97 8.37 1.20
CA PRO A 33 7.28 6.94 1.21
C PRO A 33 6.45 6.15 2.24
N GLU A 34 6.06 6.78 3.35
CA GLU A 34 5.19 6.15 4.34
C GLU A 34 3.78 5.89 3.80
N ALA A 35 3.19 6.87 3.12
CA ALA A 35 1.88 6.73 2.51
C ALA A 35 1.88 5.63 1.44
N VAL A 36 2.88 5.62 0.56
CA VAL A 36 3.04 4.58 -0.47
C VAL A 36 3.20 3.20 0.18
N ALA A 37 4.06 3.08 1.20
CA ALA A 37 4.31 1.81 1.86
C ALA A 37 3.06 1.27 2.57
N LEU A 38 2.35 2.12 3.32
CA LEU A 38 1.15 1.73 4.06
C LEU A 38 0.06 1.20 3.12
N ILE A 39 -0.25 1.96 2.06
CA ILE A 39 -1.25 1.56 1.08
C ILE A 39 -0.83 0.27 0.40
N SER A 40 0.42 0.18 -0.08
CA SER A 40 0.90 -1.03 -0.77
C SER A 40 0.82 -2.28 0.11
N CYS A 41 1.10 -2.16 1.41
CA CYS A 41 0.99 -3.27 2.36
C CYS A 41 -0.45 -3.75 2.52
N ALA A 42 -1.40 -2.82 2.70
CA ALA A 42 -2.81 -3.18 2.81
C ALA A 42 -3.33 -3.91 1.56
N ILE A 43 -2.84 -3.55 0.38
CA ILE A 43 -3.20 -4.21 -0.87
C ILE A 43 -2.59 -5.62 -0.98
N MET A 44 -1.34 -5.79 -0.54
CA MET A 44 -0.73 -7.11 -0.48
C MET A 44 -1.49 -8.06 0.46
N GLU A 45 -1.90 -7.57 1.63
CA GLU A 45 -2.71 -8.36 2.58
C GLU A 45 -4.10 -8.64 2.02
N GLY A 46 -4.77 -7.67 1.42
CA GLY A 46 -6.07 -7.90 0.80
C GLY A 46 -6.04 -8.89 -0.37
N ALA A 47 -4.94 -8.93 -1.15
CA ALA A 47 -4.73 -9.97 -2.14
C ALA A 47 -4.55 -11.36 -1.49
N ARG A 48 -3.86 -11.42 -0.35
CA ARG A 48 -3.69 -12.65 0.44
C ARG A 48 -5.00 -13.15 1.04
N ASP A 49 -5.89 -12.23 1.42
CA ASP A 49 -7.26 -12.50 1.88
C ASP A 49 -8.19 -13.00 0.75
N GLY A 50 -7.73 -12.99 -0.50
CA GLY A 50 -8.50 -13.46 -1.64
C GLY A 50 -9.46 -12.42 -2.22
N LYS A 51 -9.29 -11.13 -1.90
CA LYS A 51 -10.02 -10.05 -2.56
C LYS A 51 -9.66 -10.00 -4.05
N THR A 52 -10.58 -9.48 -4.84
CA THR A 52 -10.35 -9.26 -6.27
C THR A 52 -9.53 -8.00 -6.52
N VAL A 53 -8.86 -7.93 -7.66
CA VAL A 53 -8.14 -6.71 -8.10
C VAL A 53 -9.06 -5.49 -8.06
N ALA A 54 -10.30 -5.62 -8.54
CA ALA A 54 -11.26 -4.52 -8.57
C ALA A 54 -11.64 -4.02 -7.16
N GLN A 55 -11.81 -4.92 -6.18
CA GLN A 55 -12.04 -4.53 -4.79
C GLN A 55 -10.86 -3.76 -4.23
N LEU A 56 -9.63 -4.24 -4.46
CA LEU A 56 -8.41 -3.60 -3.97
C LEU A 56 -8.16 -2.24 -4.62
N MET A 57 -8.50 -2.05 -5.90
CA MET A 57 -8.45 -0.75 -6.56
C MET A 57 -9.38 0.27 -5.89
N SER A 58 -10.56 -0.16 -5.44
CA SER A 58 -11.51 0.71 -4.75
C SER A 58 -11.13 0.96 -3.29
N GLU A 59 -10.80 -0.10 -2.55
CA GLU A 59 -10.44 -0.02 -1.13
C GLU A 59 -9.12 0.74 -0.92
N GLY A 60 -8.18 0.65 -1.85
CA GLY A 60 -6.91 1.37 -1.78
C GLY A 60 -7.07 2.89 -1.65
N ARG A 61 -8.17 3.45 -2.16
CA ARG A 61 -8.50 4.88 -2.08
C ARG A 61 -9.13 5.30 -0.76
N THR A 62 -9.48 4.36 0.10
CA THR A 62 -10.13 4.63 1.39
C THR A 62 -9.20 4.46 2.59
N LEU A 63 -7.93 4.13 2.33
CA LEU A 63 -6.97 3.79 3.39
C LEU A 63 -6.33 5.01 4.06
N LEU A 64 -6.14 6.10 3.31
CA LEU A 64 -5.58 7.35 3.81
C LEU A 64 -6.39 8.52 3.29
N THR A 65 -6.66 9.48 4.17
CA THR A 65 -7.25 10.77 3.81
C THR A 65 -6.17 11.84 3.67
N ALA A 66 -6.49 12.93 2.97
CA ALA A 66 -5.60 14.09 2.85
C ALA A 66 -5.16 14.67 4.21
N GLU A 67 -5.97 14.53 5.26
CA GLU A 67 -5.65 15.02 6.61
C GLU A 67 -4.57 14.19 7.32
N GLN A 68 -4.44 12.91 6.95
CA GLN A 68 -3.50 11.95 7.55
C GLN A 68 -2.11 12.00 6.94
N VAL A 69 -1.91 12.83 5.91
CA VAL A 69 -0.62 12.98 5.22
C VAL A 69 -0.14 14.43 5.27
N MET A 70 1.15 14.62 5.02
CA MET A 70 1.75 15.95 4.91
C MET A 70 1.24 16.69 3.68
N GLU A 71 1.31 18.02 3.71
CA GLU A 71 0.92 18.87 2.58
C GLU A 71 1.72 18.50 1.31
N GLY A 72 1.04 18.48 0.16
CA GLY A 72 1.64 18.12 -1.13
C GLY A 72 1.73 16.61 -1.39
N VAL A 73 1.58 15.76 -0.37
CA VAL A 73 1.67 14.30 -0.54
C VAL A 73 0.55 13.74 -1.43
N PRO A 74 -0.74 14.14 -1.29
CA PRO A 74 -1.80 13.66 -2.18
C PRO A 74 -1.51 13.95 -3.66
N GLU A 75 -1.00 15.13 -3.97
CA GLU A 75 -0.70 15.56 -5.34
C GLU A 75 0.54 14.86 -5.92
N MET A 76 1.48 14.46 -5.07
CA MET A 76 2.67 13.71 -5.46
C MET A 76 2.37 12.24 -5.81
N ILE A 77 1.36 11.64 -5.18
CA ILE A 77 1.01 10.23 -5.34
C ILE A 77 -0.19 10.11 -6.30
N LYS A 78 0.08 10.14 -7.61
CA LYS A 78 -0.97 9.97 -8.64
C LYS A 78 -1.45 8.53 -8.77
N ASP A 79 -0.53 7.60 -8.62
CA ASP A 79 -0.83 6.18 -8.64
C ASP A 79 0.14 5.38 -7.77
N ILE A 80 -0.37 4.29 -7.22
CA ILE A 80 0.41 3.27 -6.53
C ILE A 80 0.21 1.95 -7.26
N GLN A 81 1.31 1.32 -7.63
CA GLN A 81 1.31 0.05 -8.34
C GLN A 81 2.06 -1.00 -7.53
N VAL A 82 1.38 -2.11 -7.24
CA VAL A 82 1.97 -3.22 -6.48
C VAL A 82 1.56 -4.55 -7.08
N GLU A 83 2.54 -5.41 -7.34
CA GLU A 83 2.25 -6.76 -7.81
C GLU A 83 2.02 -7.71 -6.63
N CYS A 84 0.82 -8.25 -6.55
CA CYS A 84 0.36 -9.09 -5.45
C CYS A 84 0.09 -10.52 -5.92
N THR A 85 0.22 -11.49 -5.02
CA THR A 85 -0.03 -12.90 -5.31
C THR A 85 -1.43 -13.25 -4.83
N PHE A 86 -2.34 -13.45 -5.78
CA PHE A 86 -3.73 -13.84 -5.56
C PHE A 86 -3.89 -15.36 -5.62
N PRO A 87 -5.04 -15.91 -5.19
CA PRO A 87 -5.34 -17.34 -5.33
C PRO A 87 -5.22 -17.87 -6.76
N ASP A 88 -5.41 -17.01 -7.77
CA ASP A 88 -5.35 -17.35 -9.19
C ASP A 88 -4.08 -16.84 -9.90
N GLY A 89 -3.06 -16.43 -9.14
CA GLY A 89 -1.75 -16.06 -9.66
C GLY A 89 -1.32 -14.64 -9.32
N THR A 90 -0.18 -14.22 -9.86
CA THR A 90 0.36 -12.89 -9.61
C THR A 90 -0.27 -11.86 -10.54
N LYS A 91 -0.75 -10.75 -9.98
CA LYS A 91 -1.39 -9.66 -10.74
C LYS A 91 -0.89 -8.30 -10.24
N LEU A 92 -0.83 -7.33 -11.15
CA LEU A 92 -0.57 -5.94 -10.82
C LEU A 92 -1.87 -5.28 -10.35
N VAL A 93 -1.83 -4.62 -9.21
CA VAL A 93 -2.89 -3.74 -8.73
C VAL A 93 -2.41 -2.30 -8.89
N SER A 94 -3.18 -1.49 -9.59
CA SER A 94 -2.90 -0.05 -9.78
C SER A 94 -4.03 0.76 -9.15
N ILE A 95 -3.70 1.59 -8.17
CA ILE A 95 -4.65 2.50 -7.54
C ILE A 95 -4.37 3.89 -8.04
N HIS A 96 -5.35 4.52 -8.66
CA HIS A 96 -5.29 5.91 -9.11
C HIS A 96 -5.86 6.83 -8.04
N ASP A 97 -5.19 7.97 -7.83
CA ASP A 97 -5.54 8.99 -6.83
C ASP A 97 -5.92 8.35 -5.47
N PRO A 98 -4.94 7.65 -4.84
CA PRO A 98 -5.17 6.83 -3.64
C PRO A 98 -5.48 7.64 -2.38
N ILE A 99 -5.26 8.96 -2.39
CA ILE A 99 -5.48 9.84 -1.23
C ILE A 99 -6.42 10.94 -1.68
N VAL A 100 -7.60 10.99 -1.04
CA VAL A 100 -8.68 11.96 -1.30
C VAL A 100 -9.15 12.68 -0.04
#